data_AF-A0A150GLQ0-F1
#
_entry.id   AF-A0A150GLQ0-F1
#
_cell.length_a   1.000
_cell.length_b   1.000
_cell.length_c   1.000
_cell.angle_alpha   90.00
_cell.angle_beta   90.00
_cell.angle_gamma   90.00
#
_symmetry.space_group_name_H-M   'P 1'
#
loop_
_entity.id
_entity.type
_entity.pdbx_description
1 polymer ?
#
loop_
_entity_poly.entity_id
_entity_poly.type
_entity_poly.pdbx_seq_one_letter_code
_entity_poly.pdbx_strand_id
1 'polypeptide(L)'
;MVLDELRAQLAARPRLAYNGKPFAMLVHEACQKRLLTIQTSEYAEGGAFVCTLSLCAATGQTVITGRGTGPNKKDAKHNAAASCLDAMLQSGQMSPAELIGSMTTTNLSGLGVPGAAASIAATAMTQTQSIMQQGMYPRCAEVMARVHGTDAGRIKTVLMVLNEFAARNRMTELRSKQEARQAAAAAAVEALIANGYASVETVAHK
;
A
#
# COMPACT_ATOMS: atom_id res chain seq x y z
N MET A 1 -10.44 -26.81 -1.20
CA MET A 1 -10.15 -26.67 0.26
C MET A 1 -9.71 -25.26 0.65
N VAL A 2 -8.50 -24.76 0.32
CA VAL A 2 -8.06 -23.41 0.75
C VAL A 2 -8.93 -22.28 0.17
N LEU A 3 -9.36 -22.40 -1.09
CA LEU A 3 -10.25 -21.43 -1.73
C LEU A 3 -11.67 -21.43 -1.14
N ASP A 4 -12.17 -22.60 -0.72
CA ASP A 4 -13.50 -22.73 -0.12
C ASP A 4 -13.55 -22.14 1.28
N GLU A 5 -12.46 -22.29 2.04
CA GLU A 5 -12.30 -21.69 3.36
C GLU A 5 -12.11 -20.17 3.28
N LEU A 6 -11.35 -19.69 2.28
CA LEU A 6 -11.26 -18.26 1.98
C LEU A 6 -12.62 -17.69 1.56
N ARG A 7 -13.36 -18.40 0.69
CA ARG A 7 -14.73 -18.02 0.30
C ARG A 7 -15.69 -18.01 1.48
N ALA A 8 -15.61 -18.98 2.39
CA ALA A 8 -16.41 -19.02 3.62
C ALA A 8 -16.10 -17.82 4.54
N GLN A 9 -14.83 -17.47 4.71
CA GLN A 9 -14.41 -16.31 5.49
C GLN A 9 -14.85 -14.97 4.86
N LEU A 10 -14.81 -14.88 3.53
CA LEU A 10 -15.28 -13.72 2.78
C LEU A 10 -16.82 -13.60 2.82
N ALA A 11 -17.54 -14.72 2.75
CA ALA A 11 -19.00 -14.77 2.85
C ALA A 11 -19.51 -14.36 4.24
N ALA A 12 -18.76 -14.67 5.31
CA ALA A 12 -19.09 -14.24 6.66
C ALA A 12 -18.94 -12.72 6.89
N ARG A 13 -18.21 -12.00 6.03
CA ARG A 13 -17.97 -10.55 6.12
C ARG A 13 -18.09 -9.87 4.74
N PRO A 14 -19.32 -9.73 4.20
CA PRO A 14 -19.57 -9.40 2.79
C PRO A 14 -19.18 -7.98 2.36
N ARG A 15 -18.63 -7.14 3.26
CA ARG A 15 -18.28 -5.74 2.95
C ARG A 15 -16.86 -5.35 3.33
N LEU A 16 -16.13 -6.22 4.02
CA LEU A 16 -14.79 -5.96 4.52
C LEU A 16 -13.96 -7.21 4.23
N ALA A 17 -12.99 -7.12 3.31
CA ALA A 17 -11.91 -8.10 3.31
C ALA A 17 -11.31 -8.10 4.74
N TYR A 18 -10.90 -9.26 5.23
CA TYR A 18 -10.22 -9.39 6.53
C TYR A 18 -9.20 -8.23 6.69
N ASN A 19 -9.31 -7.42 7.76
CA ASN A 19 -8.63 -6.13 8.03
C ASN A 19 -9.17 -4.83 7.40
N GLY A 20 -10.36 -4.85 6.81
CA GLY A 20 -11.10 -3.64 6.43
C GLY A 20 -10.71 -2.97 5.11
N LYS A 21 -9.80 -3.57 4.34
CA LYS A 21 -9.54 -3.14 2.96
C LYS A 21 -10.71 -3.55 2.05
N PRO A 22 -11.21 -2.67 1.16
CA PRO A 22 -12.20 -3.07 0.17
C PRO A 22 -11.53 -3.91 -0.94
N PHE A 23 -12.26 -4.86 -1.54
CA PHE A 23 -11.72 -5.72 -2.61
C PHE A 23 -11.12 -4.94 -3.78
N ALA A 24 -11.67 -3.77 -4.10
CA ALA A 24 -11.12 -2.89 -5.13
C ALA A 24 -9.66 -2.49 -4.86
N MET A 25 -9.28 -2.28 -3.58
CA MET A 25 -7.89 -1.98 -3.22
C MET A 25 -6.97 -3.19 -3.41
N LEU A 26 -7.44 -4.40 -3.08
CA LEU A 26 -6.66 -5.62 -3.30
C LEU A 26 -6.42 -5.88 -4.79
N VAL A 27 -7.45 -5.66 -5.63
CA VAL A 27 -7.31 -5.72 -7.09
C VAL A 27 -6.29 -4.70 -7.58
N HIS A 28 -6.33 -3.47 -7.07
CA HIS A 28 -5.39 -2.41 -7.43
C HIS A 28 -3.93 -2.76 -7.05
N GLU A 29 -3.70 -3.20 -5.81
CA GLU A 29 -2.38 -3.65 -5.35
C GLU A 29 -1.85 -4.80 -6.22
N ALA A 30 -2.71 -5.75 -6.57
CA ALA A 30 -2.36 -6.89 -7.41
C ALA A 30 -1.99 -6.49 -8.84
N CYS A 31 -2.75 -5.56 -9.43
CA CYS A 31 -2.49 -5.02 -10.76
C CYS A 31 -1.18 -4.24 -10.79
N GLN A 32 -0.92 -3.42 -9.78
CA GLN A 32 0.32 -2.65 -9.68
C GLN A 32 1.56 -3.57 -9.62
N LYS A 33 1.51 -4.66 -8.84
CA LYS A 33 2.60 -5.65 -8.77
C LYS A 33 2.86 -6.36 -10.10
N ARG A 34 1.84 -6.48 -10.95
CA ARG A 34 1.87 -7.23 -12.22
C ARG A 34 1.94 -6.35 -13.45
N LEU A 35 2.05 -5.03 -13.26
CA LEU A 35 2.00 -4.04 -14.34
C LEU A 35 0.76 -4.18 -15.23
N LEU A 36 -0.38 -4.56 -14.61
CA LEU A 36 -1.68 -4.62 -15.27
C LEU A 36 -2.40 -3.27 -15.11
N THR A 37 -3.20 -2.93 -16.11
CA THR A 37 -4.07 -1.76 -16.10
C THR A 37 -5.52 -2.18 -15.86
N ILE A 38 -6.28 -1.37 -15.10
CA ILE A 38 -7.69 -1.66 -14.79
C ILE A 38 -8.56 -0.78 -15.69
N GLN A 39 -9.41 -1.41 -16.50
CA GLN A 39 -10.49 -0.74 -17.21
C GLN A 39 -11.82 -1.06 -16.54
N THR A 40 -12.61 -0.03 -16.24
CA THR A 40 -13.91 -0.17 -15.57
C THR A 40 -15.01 0.24 -16.53
N SER A 41 -16.03 -0.59 -16.69
CA SER A 41 -17.28 -0.22 -17.37
C SER A 41 -18.47 -0.40 -16.43
N GLU A 42 -19.36 0.59 -16.43
CA GLU A 42 -20.54 0.63 -15.56
C GLU A 42 -21.76 0.96 -16.40
N TYR A 43 -22.83 0.20 -16.22
CA TYR A 43 -24.11 0.46 -16.87
C TYR A 43 -25.27 -0.05 -16.00
N ALA A 44 -26.49 0.33 -16.33
CA ALA A 44 -27.69 -0.17 -15.68
C ALA A 44 -28.40 -1.17 -16.61
N GLU A 45 -28.84 -2.31 -16.05
CA GLU A 45 -29.51 -3.38 -16.78
C GLU A 45 -30.67 -3.90 -15.93
N GLY A 46 -31.90 -3.76 -16.41
CA GLY A 46 -33.09 -4.28 -15.71
C GLY A 46 -33.31 -3.73 -14.30
N GLY A 47 -32.91 -2.49 -14.02
CA GLY A 47 -33.01 -1.87 -12.68
C GLY A 47 -31.88 -2.23 -11.72
N ALA A 48 -30.93 -3.07 -12.14
CA ALA A 48 -29.70 -3.34 -11.40
C ALA A 48 -28.51 -2.56 -11.99
N PHE A 49 -27.53 -2.22 -11.16
CA PHE A 49 -26.24 -1.69 -11.61
C PHE A 49 -25.32 -2.86 -11.94
N VAL A 50 -24.67 -2.78 -13.10
CA VAL A 50 -23.68 -3.74 -13.55
C VAL A 50 -22.33 -3.03 -13.64
N CYS A 51 -21.30 -3.64 -13.07
CA CYS A 51 -19.92 -3.20 -13.17
C CYS A 51 -19.08 -4.33 -13.72
N THR A 52 -18.22 -4.02 -14.68
CA THR A 52 -17.22 -4.95 -15.23
C THR A 52 -15.84 -4.33 -15.06
N LEU A 53 -14.91 -5.11 -14.51
CA LEU A 53 -13.51 -4.79 -14.40
C LEU A 53 -12.73 -5.67 -15.37
N SER A 54 -12.02 -5.05 -16.30
CA SER A 54 -11.11 -5.73 -17.24
C SER A 54 -9.68 -5.38 -16.86
N LEU A 55 -8.88 -6.39 -16.56
CA LEU A 55 -7.45 -6.24 -16.29
C LEU A 55 -6.68 -6.46 -17.58
N CYS A 56 -6.02 -5.43 -18.09
CA CYS A 56 -5.33 -5.46 -19.37
C CYS A 56 -3.82 -5.45 -19.18
N ALA A 57 -3.10 -6.27 -19.96
CA ALA A 57 -1.65 -6.24 -20.05
C ALA A 57 -1.18 -4.95 -20.75
N ALA A 58 0.12 -4.69 -20.73
CA ALA A 58 0.72 -3.56 -21.45
C ALA A 58 0.44 -3.57 -22.97
N THR A 59 0.17 -4.74 -23.54
CA THR A 59 -0.23 -4.92 -24.94
C THR A 59 -1.67 -4.46 -25.23
N GLY A 60 -2.43 -4.06 -24.22
CA GLY A 60 -3.85 -3.73 -24.32
C GLY A 60 -4.77 -4.95 -24.30
N GLN A 61 -4.23 -6.18 -24.28
CA GLN A 61 -5.02 -7.40 -24.22
C GLN A 61 -5.60 -7.62 -22.82
N THR A 62 -6.90 -7.92 -22.75
CA THR A 62 -7.56 -8.31 -21.50
C THR A 62 -7.10 -9.68 -21.05
N VAL A 63 -6.58 -9.76 -19.82
CA VAL A 63 -6.08 -11.00 -19.18
C VAL A 63 -7.13 -11.58 -18.24
N ILE A 64 -7.83 -10.72 -17.50
CA ILE A 64 -8.85 -11.10 -16.50
C ILE A 64 -10.05 -10.19 -16.67
N THR A 65 -11.24 -10.75 -16.50
CA THR A 65 -12.48 -9.96 -16.40
C THR A 65 -13.26 -10.40 -15.17
N GLY A 66 -13.65 -9.44 -14.34
CA GLY A 66 -14.59 -9.65 -13.23
C GLY A 66 -15.87 -8.86 -13.46
N ARG A 67 -17.03 -9.50 -13.33
CA ARG A 67 -18.34 -8.86 -13.47
C ARG A 67 -19.08 -8.93 -12.14
N GLY A 68 -19.72 -7.83 -11.76
CA GLY A 68 -20.55 -7.76 -10.57
C GLY A 68 -21.81 -6.96 -10.83
N THR A 69 -22.91 -7.39 -10.19
CA THR A 69 -24.17 -6.67 -10.20
C THR A 69 -24.57 -6.27 -8.79
N GLY A 70 -25.37 -5.21 -8.64
CA GLY A 70 -25.85 -4.77 -7.33
C GLY A 70 -26.97 -3.75 -7.40
N PRO A 71 -27.67 -3.51 -6.28
CA PRO A 71 -28.76 -2.53 -6.21
C PRO A 71 -28.27 -1.07 -6.31
N ASN A 72 -26.96 -0.84 -6.16
CA ASN A 72 -26.31 0.45 -6.34
C ASN A 72 -24.91 0.26 -6.95
N LYS A 73 -24.33 1.34 -7.48
CA LYS A 73 -22.98 1.32 -8.10
C LYS A 73 -21.88 0.81 -7.17
N LYS A 74 -21.97 1.11 -5.87
CA LYS A 74 -20.96 0.71 -4.88
C LYS A 74 -20.95 -0.82 -4.71
N ASP A 75 -22.11 -1.43 -4.55
CA ASP A 75 -22.24 -2.89 -4.41
C ASP A 75 -21.85 -3.60 -5.72
N ALA A 76 -22.24 -3.05 -6.89
CA ALA A 76 -21.83 -3.59 -8.19
C ALA A 76 -20.30 -3.60 -8.36
N LYS A 77 -19.60 -2.51 -8.01
CA LYS A 77 -18.13 -2.43 -8.01
C LYS A 77 -17.48 -3.41 -7.06
N HIS A 78 -18.04 -3.53 -5.85
CA HIS A 78 -17.55 -4.45 -4.85
C HIS A 78 -17.62 -5.90 -5.35
N ASN A 79 -18.76 -6.28 -5.92
CA ASN A 79 -18.97 -7.62 -6.49
C ASN A 79 -18.09 -7.88 -7.71
N ALA A 80 -17.86 -6.86 -8.56
CA ALA A 80 -16.98 -6.97 -9.71
C ALA A 80 -15.52 -7.19 -9.27
N ALA A 81 -15.07 -6.48 -8.24
CA ALA A 81 -13.74 -6.67 -7.65
C ALA A 81 -13.57 -8.05 -7.01
N ALA A 82 -14.59 -8.55 -6.30
CA ALA A 82 -14.59 -9.91 -5.75
C ALA A 82 -14.47 -10.97 -6.85
N SER A 83 -15.29 -10.85 -7.91
CA SER A 83 -15.24 -11.72 -9.09
C SER A 83 -13.86 -11.68 -9.78
N CYS A 84 -13.26 -10.49 -9.87
CA CYS A 84 -11.93 -10.30 -10.46
C CYS A 84 -10.84 -11.02 -9.64
N LEU A 85 -10.85 -10.90 -8.31
CA LEU A 85 -9.90 -11.61 -7.44
C LEU A 85 -10.03 -13.13 -7.59
N ASP A 86 -11.26 -13.65 -7.64
CA ASP A 86 -11.49 -15.10 -7.83
C ASP A 86 -10.94 -15.57 -9.19
N ALA A 87 -11.17 -14.79 -10.26
CA ALA A 87 -10.60 -15.09 -11.57
C ALA A 87 -9.06 -15.02 -11.59
N MET A 88 -8.44 -14.09 -10.84
CA MET A 88 -6.98 -14.05 -10.69
C MET A 88 -6.42 -15.27 -9.96
N LEU A 89 -7.14 -15.80 -8.96
CA LEU A 89 -6.75 -17.03 -8.27
C LEU A 89 -6.87 -18.25 -9.19
N GLN A 90 -7.97 -18.35 -9.92
CA GLN A 90 -8.25 -19.49 -10.82
C GLN A 90 -7.29 -19.55 -12.02
N SER A 91 -6.92 -18.39 -12.56
CA SER A 91 -5.95 -18.30 -13.67
C SER A 91 -4.48 -18.46 -13.24
N GLY A 92 -4.22 -18.58 -11.93
CA GLY A 92 -2.87 -18.62 -11.38
C GLY A 92 -2.13 -17.28 -11.44
N GLN A 93 -2.80 -16.21 -11.88
CA GLN A 93 -2.22 -14.86 -11.85
C GLN A 93 -1.91 -14.43 -10.42
N MET A 94 -2.68 -14.87 -9.43
CA MET A 94 -2.46 -14.60 -8.01
C MET A 94 -2.45 -15.90 -7.20
N SER A 95 -1.50 -16.03 -6.26
CA SER A 95 -1.51 -17.16 -5.33
C SER A 95 -2.40 -16.87 -4.10
N PRO A 96 -3.04 -17.89 -3.49
CA PRO A 96 -3.80 -17.71 -2.25
C PRO A 96 -2.96 -17.10 -1.12
N ALA A 97 -1.69 -17.49 -1.01
CA ALA A 97 -0.76 -16.96 -0.01
C ALA A 97 -0.52 -15.45 -0.18
N GLU A 98 -0.41 -14.97 -1.43
CA GLU A 98 -0.26 -13.55 -1.72
C GLU A 98 -1.52 -12.75 -1.41
N LEU A 99 -2.70 -13.30 -1.71
CA LEU A 99 -3.97 -12.66 -1.37
C LEU A 99 -4.13 -12.54 0.14
N ILE A 100 -3.89 -13.63 0.88
CA ILE A 100 -3.89 -13.65 2.35
C ILE A 100 -2.87 -12.66 2.87
N GLY A 101 -1.67 -12.61 2.30
CA GLY A 101 -0.65 -11.61 2.64
C GLY A 101 -1.17 -10.18 2.44
N SER A 102 -1.83 -9.89 1.32
CA SER A 102 -2.33 -8.54 1.00
C SER A 102 -3.52 -8.12 1.88
N MET A 103 -4.34 -9.09 2.31
CA MET A 103 -5.42 -8.91 3.29
C MET A 103 -4.89 -8.72 4.70
N THR A 104 -3.87 -9.49 5.11
CA THR A 104 -3.29 -9.44 6.47
C THR A 104 -2.30 -8.30 6.66
N THR A 105 -1.70 -7.79 5.59
CA THR A 105 -0.83 -6.60 5.62
C THR A 105 -1.71 -5.37 5.82
N THR A 106 -2.07 -5.13 7.07
CA THR A 106 -2.74 -3.90 7.51
C THR A 106 -1.84 -2.73 7.14
N ASN A 107 -2.34 -1.83 6.30
CA ASN A 107 -1.72 -0.52 6.15
C ASN A 107 -1.82 0.14 7.53
N LEU A 108 -0.69 0.32 8.21
CA LEU A 108 -0.55 0.73 9.62
C LEU A 108 -1.06 2.16 9.93
N SER A 109 -1.86 2.76 9.05
CA SER A 109 -2.26 4.16 9.10
C SER A 109 -3.64 4.43 9.67
N GLY A 110 -4.42 3.41 10.08
CA GLY A 110 -5.55 3.70 10.97
C GLY A 110 -6.65 2.65 10.98
N LEU A 111 -6.73 1.90 12.08
CA LEU A 111 -7.98 1.60 12.79
C LEU A 111 -7.66 0.79 14.05
N GLY A 112 -7.90 1.41 15.21
CA GLY A 112 -7.77 0.77 16.51
C GLY A 112 -8.88 -0.26 16.73
N VAL A 113 -8.52 -1.54 16.69
CA VAL A 113 -9.40 -2.66 17.09
C VAL A 113 -8.78 -3.37 18.31
N PRO A 114 -9.54 -3.56 19.41
CA PRO A 114 -9.03 -4.16 20.64
C PRO A 114 -8.98 -5.69 20.49
N GLY A 115 -7.78 -6.26 20.52
CA GLY A 115 -7.54 -7.71 20.46
C GLY A 115 -6.28 -8.09 19.68
N ALA A 116 -5.90 -7.32 18.65
CA ALA A 116 -4.62 -7.46 17.96
C ALA A 116 -3.45 -6.78 18.71
N ALA A 117 -3.75 -6.05 19.78
CA ALA A 117 -2.79 -5.24 20.53
C ALA A 117 -1.67 -6.06 21.18
N ALA A 118 -1.92 -7.31 21.61
CA ALA A 118 -0.94 -8.08 22.36
C ALA A 118 0.23 -8.59 21.49
N SER A 119 -0.06 -9.20 20.31
CA SER A 119 1.01 -9.70 19.43
C SER A 119 1.72 -8.58 18.67
N ILE A 120 1.00 -7.48 18.39
CA ILE A 120 1.56 -6.27 17.79
C ILE A 120 2.46 -5.54 18.81
N ALA A 121 2.05 -5.43 20.07
CA ALA A 121 2.89 -4.85 21.12
C ALA A 121 4.18 -5.65 21.30
N ALA A 122 4.14 -6.99 21.27
CA ALA A 122 5.34 -7.82 21.37
C ALA A 122 6.32 -7.61 20.20
N THR A 123 5.82 -7.66 18.96
CA THR A 123 6.65 -7.46 17.75
C THR A 123 7.24 -6.05 17.72
N ALA A 124 6.43 -5.06 18.05
CA ALA A 124 6.82 -3.67 17.95
C ALA A 124 7.70 -3.23 19.15
N MET A 125 7.56 -3.86 20.33
CA MET A 125 8.54 -3.76 21.42
C MET A 125 9.89 -4.35 21.01
N THR A 126 9.90 -5.50 20.33
CA THR A 126 11.13 -6.16 19.84
C THR A 126 11.87 -5.28 18.83
N GLN A 127 11.15 -4.71 17.86
CA GLN A 127 11.74 -3.76 16.89
C GLN A 127 12.27 -2.51 17.58
N THR A 128 11.54 -1.97 18.57
CA THR A 128 11.99 -0.78 19.27
C THR A 128 13.22 -1.05 20.13
N GLN A 129 13.30 -2.22 20.76
CA GLN A 129 14.49 -2.65 21.50
C GLN A 129 15.72 -2.75 20.59
N SER A 130 15.56 -3.27 19.36
CA SER A 130 16.64 -3.30 18.37
C SER A 130 17.10 -1.90 17.96
N ILE A 131 16.18 -0.95 17.76
CA ILE A 131 16.52 0.45 17.43
C ILE A 131 17.24 1.14 18.60
N MET A 132 16.84 0.84 19.84
CA MET A 132 17.48 1.38 21.04
C MET A 132 18.90 0.84 21.22
N GLN A 133 19.15 -0.44 20.94
CA GLN A 133 20.48 -1.06 21.02
C GLN A 133 21.46 -0.49 19.99
N GLN A 134 20.96 0.03 18.86
CA GLN A 134 21.77 0.72 17.85
C GLN A 134 22.15 2.16 18.25
N GLY A 135 21.77 2.62 19.44
CA GLY A 135 22.16 3.93 19.98
C GLY A 135 21.51 5.13 19.28
N MET A 136 20.57 4.91 18.36
CA MET A 136 19.98 5.98 17.53
C MET A 136 19.06 6.93 18.31
N TYR A 137 18.70 6.62 19.56
CA TYR A 137 17.89 7.48 20.41
C TYR A 137 18.29 7.40 21.89
N PRO A 138 19.30 8.16 22.34
CA PRO A 138 19.84 8.08 23.71
C PRO A 138 18.83 8.49 24.80
N ARG A 139 17.77 9.23 24.46
CA ARG A 139 16.71 9.66 25.41
C ARG A 139 15.45 8.77 25.37
N CYS A 140 15.39 7.80 24.46
CA CYS A 140 14.21 6.96 24.30
C CYS A 140 13.97 6.08 25.53
N ALA A 141 15.05 5.54 26.14
CA ALA A 141 14.95 4.70 27.33
C ALA A 141 14.30 5.43 28.51
N GLU A 142 14.65 6.70 28.73
CA GLU A 142 14.11 7.51 29.82
C GLU A 142 12.63 7.86 29.60
N VAL A 143 12.27 8.22 28.36
CA VAL A 143 10.87 8.52 27.98
C VAL A 143 10.01 7.26 28.02
N MET A 144 10.53 6.13 27.54
CA MET A 144 9.90 4.80 27.62
C MET A 144 9.61 4.43 29.07
N ALA A 145 10.59 4.57 29.97
CA ALA A 145 10.42 4.25 31.39
C ALA A 145 9.31 5.09 32.06
N ARG A 146 9.17 6.38 31.69
CA ARG A 146 8.11 7.26 32.23
C ARG A 146 6.73 6.95 31.64
N VAL A 147 6.64 6.57 30.36
CA VAL A 147 5.37 6.36 29.66
C VAL A 147 4.86 4.91 29.81
N HIS A 148 5.74 3.93 30.02
CA HIS A 148 5.41 2.51 30.09
C HIS A 148 4.81 2.03 31.41
N GLY A 149 4.59 2.94 32.37
CA GLY A 149 3.90 2.65 33.62
C GLY A 149 2.47 2.12 33.45
N THR A 150 1.88 2.25 32.25
CA THR A 150 0.58 1.67 31.87
C THR A 150 0.66 0.99 30.51
N ASP A 151 -0.14 -0.06 30.27
CA ASP A 151 -0.13 -0.80 28.99
C ASP A 151 -0.53 0.07 27.79
N ALA A 152 -1.45 1.03 27.99
CA ALA A 152 -1.82 2.01 26.98
C ALA A 152 -0.65 2.93 26.58
N GLY A 153 0.19 3.30 27.54
CA GLY A 153 1.40 4.07 27.30
C GLY A 153 2.43 3.30 26.48
N ARG A 154 2.58 1.98 26.72
CA ARG A 154 3.51 1.13 25.97
C ARG A 154 3.20 1.09 24.48
N ILE A 155 1.92 0.91 24.14
CA ILE A 155 1.48 0.83 22.74
C ILE A 155 1.68 2.18 22.03
N LYS A 156 1.37 3.30 22.71
CA LYS A 156 1.48 4.65 22.13
C LYS A 156 2.92 5.03 21.81
N THR A 157 3.87 4.72 22.69
CA THR A 157 5.29 5.05 22.46
C THR A 157 5.84 4.30 21.26
N VAL A 158 5.50 3.02 21.15
CA VAL A 158 5.96 2.18 20.04
C VAL A 158 5.41 2.67 18.70
N LEU A 159 4.14 3.07 18.63
CA LEU A 159 3.56 3.67 17.42
C LEU A 159 4.20 5.02 17.07
N MET A 160 4.56 5.83 18.06
CA MET A 160 5.29 7.09 17.84
C MET A 160 6.67 6.84 17.23
N VAL A 161 7.43 5.89 17.77
CA VAL A 161 8.78 5.56 17.27
C VAL A 161 8.72 5.02 15.85
N LEU A 162 7.76 4.14 15.54
CA LEU A 162 7.56 3.62 14.19
C LEU A 162 7.17 4.72 13.18
N ASN A 163 6.28 5.64 13.58
CA ASN A 163 5.91 6.78 12.73
C ASN A 163 7.07 7.74 12.49
N GLU A 164 7.87 8.03 13.53
CA GLU A 164 9.05 8.88 13.39
C GLU A 164 10.11 8.23 12.48
N PHE A 165 10.34 6.92 12.64
CA PHE A 165 11.26 6.17 11.79
C PHE A 165 10.80 6.18 10.32
N ALA A 166 9.51 5.91 10.06
CA ALA A 166 8.95 5.97 8.71
C ALA A 166 9.06 7.37 8.09
N ALA A 167 8.82 8.43 8.88
CA ALA A 167 8.97 9.81 8.43
C ALA A 167 10.42 10.16 8.07
N ARG A 168 11.40 9.75 8.90
CA ARG A 168 12.82 9.99 8.64
C ARG A 168 13.32 9.26 7.39
N ASN A 169 12.89 8.01 7.17
CA ASN A 169 13.26 7.27 5.97
C ASN A 169 12.67 7.90 4.71
N ARG A 170 11.41 8.35 4.76
CA ARG A 170 10.76 9.05 3.65
C ARG A 170 11.48 10.36 3.30
N MET A 171 11.90 11.12 4.31
CA MET A 171 12.69 12.35 4.09
C MET A 171 14.05 12.06 3.47
N THR A 172 14.70 10.97 3.89
CA THR A 172 15.99 10.53 3.34
C THR A 172 15.85 10.14 1.87
N GLU A 173 14.78 9.42 1.51
CA GLU A 173 14.48 9.04 0.13
C GLU A 173 14.15 10.26 -0.75
N LEU A 174 13.41 11.23 -0.22
CA LEU A 174 13.13 12.47 -0.95
C LEU A 174 14.38 13.30 -1.17
N ARG A 175 15.27 13.38 -0.16
CA ARG A 175 16.54 14.09 -0.25
C ARG A 175 17.46 13.45 -1.29
N SER A 176 17.61 12.12 -1.30
CA SER A 176 18.43 11.44 -2.31
C SER A 176 17.89 11.65 -3.73
N LYS A 177 16.57 11.63 -3.91
CA LYS A 177 15.92 11.96 -5.20
C LYS A 177 16.18 13.41 -5.61
N GLN A 178 16.19 14.35 -4.68
CA GLN A 178 16.48 15.76 -4.97
C GLN A 178 17.94 15.97 -5.33
N GLU A 179 18.88 15.37 -4.60
CA GLU A 179 20.31 15.40 -4.88
C GLU A 179 20.61 14.79 -6.26
N ALA A 180 19.98 13.66 -6.62
CA ALA A 180 20.11 13.05 -7.94
C ALA A 180 19.59 13.97 -9.08
N ARG A 181 18.47 14.68 -8.85
CA ARG A 181 17.94 15.66 -9.82
C ARG A 181 18.85 16.87 -9.97
N GLN A 182 19.41 17.37 -8.88
CA GLN A 182 20.36 18.49 -8.91
C GLN A 182 21.66 18.10 -9.64
N ALA A 183 22.18 16.89 -9.39
CA ALA A 183 23.35 16.38 -10.10
C ALA A 183 23.07 16.21 -11.61
N ALA A 184 21.91 15.68 -11.98
CA ALA A 184 21.52 15.55 -13.38
C ALA A 184 21.35 16.92 -14.08
N ALA A 185 20.78 17.91 -13.38
CA ALA A 185 20.65 19.26 -13.90
C ALA A 185 22.01 19.94 -14.09
N ALA A 186 22.94 19.79 -13.14
CA ALA A 186 24.30 20.30 -13.25
C ALA A 186 25.03 19.69 -14.45
N ALA A 187 24.97 18.36 -14.61
CA ALA A 187 25.58 17.68 -15.75
C ALA A 187 24.99 18.13 -17.11
N ALA A 188 23.67 18.40 -17.17
CA ALA A 188 23.05 18.92 -18.38
C ALA A 188 23.52 20.35 -18.72
N VAL A 189 23.71 21.20 -17.72
CA VAL A 189 24.27 22.55 -17.91
C VAL A 189 25.71 22.49 -18.41
N GLU A 190 26.56 21.64 -17.81
CA GLU A 190 27.93 21.42 -18.27
C GLU A 190 27.98 20.94 -19.72
N ALA A 191 27.09 20.01 -20.11
CA ALA A 191 26.99 19.53 -21.48
C ALA A 191 26.55 20.63 -22.47
N LEU A 192 25.65 21.53 -22.07
CA LEU A 192 25.24 22.67 -22.91
C LEU A 192 26.38 23.67 -23.12
N ILE A 193 27.16 23.94 -22.07
CA ILE A 193 28.34 24.81 -22.15
C ILE A 193 29.41 24.17 -23.06
N ALA A 194 29.69 22.87 -22.88
CA ALA A 194 30.70 22.16 -23.68
C ALA A 194 30.39 22.13 -25.18
N ASN A 195 29.10 22.09 -25.54
CA ASN A 195 28.65 22.10 -26.93
C ASN A 195 28.49 23.52 -27.52
N GLY A 196 28.85 24.57 -26.78
CA GLY A 196 28.79 25.96 -27.24
C GLY A 196 27.37 26.54 -27.35
N TYR A 197 26.37 25.89 -26.76
CA TYR A 197 24.98 26.36 -26.77
C TYR A 197 24.68 27.37 -25.65
N ALA A 198 25.60 27.59 -24.70
CA ALA A 198 25.45 28.57 -23.62
C ALA A 198 26.80 29.20 -23.24
N SER A 199 26.82 30.51 -22.97
CA SER A 199 27.99 31.20 -22.37
C SER A 199 27.87 31.22 -20.85
N VAL A 200 28.99 31.15 -20.13
CA VAL A 200 29.01 31.11 -18.65
C VAL A 200 28.31 32.33 -18.03
N GLU A 201 28.29 33.48 -18.71
CA GLU A 201 27.67 34.72 -18.25
C GLU A 201 26.14 34.72 -18.28
N THR A 202 25.49 33.89 -19.11
CA THR A 202 24.03 33.87 -19.21
C THR A 202 23.33 33.03 -18.13
N VAL A 203 24.07 32.17 -17.41
CA VAL A 203 23.52 31.25 -16.40
C VAL A 203 23.57 31.85 -14.98
N ALA A 204 24.43 32.84 -14.72
CA ALA A 204 24.66 33.40 -13.37
C ALA A 204 23.63 34.46 -12.91
N HIS A 205 22.72 34.90 -13.79
CA HIS A 205 21.80 36.03 -13.52
C HIS A 205 20.31 35.66 -13.38
N LYS A 206 19.96 34.42 -13.05
CA LYS A 206 18.57 34.03 -12.72
C LYS A 206 18.45 33.25 -11.43
#